data_AF-A0A0P1BM64-F1
#
_entry.id   AF-A0A0P1BM64-F1
#
_cell.length_a   1.000
_cell.length_b   1.000
_cell.length_c   1.000
_cell.angle_alpha   90.00
_cell.angle_beta   90.00
_cell.angle_gamma   90.00
#
_symmetry.space_group_name_H-M   'P 1'
#
loop_
_entity.id
_entity.type
_entity.pdbx_description
1 polymer ?
#
loop_
_entity_poly.entity_id
_entity_poly.type
_entity_poly.pdbx_seq_one_letter_code
_entity_poly.pdbx_strand_id
1 'polypeptide(L)'
;MSLPRLLAQFLFLGTQIVGKAFAEAGRQAARNARAAPVEAGAAGASTGNSARDALTRTHRMTLDEARMILNLDAKQVASGGEEIAQELEKRYTQLFNTNAPPAPKGKSGGGQGSFYVQSKIVRARERIEAEWAEILKKGKESAEGGNGTGTAAGNGASEAGQTNR
;
A
#
# COMPACT_ATOMS: atom_id res chain seq x y z
N MET A 1 -3.45 -36.25 -48.09
CA MET A 1 -2.82 -35.25 -47.19
C MET A 1 -1.71 -35.95 -46.43
N SER A 2 -0.44 -35.55 -46.59
CA SER A 2 0.68 -36.22 -45.91
C SER A 2 0.82 -35.71 -44.47
N LEU A 3 0.93 -36.63 -43.51
CA LEU A 3 1.07 -36.38 -42.08
C LEU A 3 2.17 -35.34 -41.73
N PRO A 4 3.34 -35.31 -42.39
CA PRO A 4 4.38 -34.30 -42.10
C PRO A 4 3.93 -32.86 -42.40
N ARG A 5 3.11 -32.66 -43.42
CA ARG A 5 2.60 -31.33 -43.79
C ARG A 5 1.57 -30.82 -42.80
N LEU A 6 0.77 -31.74 -42.23
CA LEU A 6 -0.20 -31.43 -41.18
C LEU A 6 0.49 -30.99 -39.88
N LEU A 7 1.54 -31.71 -39.46
CA LEU A 7 2.33 -31.38 -38.27
C LEU A 7 3.03 -30.03 -38.40
N ALA A 8 3.64 -29.75 -39.56
CA ALA A 8 4.26 -28.46 -39.82
C ALA A 8 3.24 -27.30 -39.75
N GLN A 9 2.02 -27.53 -40.20
CA GLN A 9 0.96 -26.52 -40.17
C GLN A 9 0.45 -26.25 -38.75
N PHE A 10 0.29 -27.28 -37.92
CA PHE A 10 -0.05 -27.11 -36.50
C PHE A 10 1.07 -26.42 -35.72
N LEU A 11 2.32 -26.78 -35.98
CA LEU A 11 3.46 -26.15 -35.32
C LEU A 11 3.58 -24.66 -35.68
N PHE A 12 3.40 -24.33 -36.97
CA PHE A 12 3.43 -22.94 -37.43
C PHE A 12 2.27 -22.12 -36.86
N LEU A 13 1.06 -22.68 -36.84
CA LEU A 13 -0.11 -21.98 -36.29
C LEU A 13 -0.03 -21.84 -34.76
N GLY A 14 0.44 -22.88 -34.05
CA GLY A 14 0.61 -22.86 -32.60
C GLY A 14 1.67 -21.85 -32.13
N THR A 15 2.81 -21.79 -32.82
CA THR A 15 3.90 -20.85 -32.47
C THR A 15 3.52 -19.38 -32.64
N GLN A 16 2.71 -19.04 -33.65
CA GLN A 16 2.24 -17.66 -33.84
C GLN A 16 1.30 -17.18 -32.72
N ILE A 17 0.40 -18.06 -32.25
CA ILE A 17 -0.55 -17.74 -31.17
C ILE A 17 0.19 -17.56 -29.85
N VAL A 18 1.08 -18.51 -29.52
CA VAL A 18 1.88 -18.46 -28.30
C VAL A 18 2.81 -17.25 -28.28
N GLY A 19 3.51 -16.97 -29.39
CA GLY A 19 4.41 -15.82 -29.48
C GLY A 19 3.72 -14.47 -29.30
N LYS A 20 2.52 -14.30 -29.89
CA LYS A 20 1.73 -13.06 -29.71
C LYS A 20 1.26 -12.89 -28.26
N ALA A 21 0.79 -13.96 -27.61
CA ALA A 21 0.37 -13.91 -26.21
C ALA A 21 1.51 -13.52 -25.27
N PHE A 22 2.71 -14.11 -25.44
CA PHE A 22 3.89 -13.72 -24.66
C PHE A 22 4.32 -12.27 -24.90
N ALA A 23 4.26 -11.78 -26.14
CA ALA A 23 4.60 -10.40 -26.47
C ALA A 23 3.60 -9.39 -25.84
N GLU A 24 2.30 -9.70 -25.86
CA GLU A 24 1.28 -8.88 -25.23
C GLU A 24 1.40 -8.90 -23.71
N ALA A 25 1.58 -10.07 -23.10
CA ALA A 25 1.83 -10.21 -21.67
C ALA A 25 3.10 -9.45 -21.25
N GLY A 26 4.18 -9.55 -22.03
CA GLY A 26 5.42 -8.80 -21.79
C GLY A 26 5.23 -7.28 -21.89
N ARG A 27 4.43 -6.80 -22.85
CA ARG A 27 4.07 -5.38 -22.94
C ARG A 27 3.21 -4.91 -21.77
N GLN A 28 2.28 -5.74 -21.31
CA GLN A 28 1.47 -5.45 -20.12
C GLN A 28 2.34 -5.41 -18.86
N ALA A 29 3.24 -6.38 -18.69
CA ALA A 29 4.21 -6.39 -17.60
C ALA A 29 5.11 -5.15 -17.63
N ALA A 30 5.62 -4.76 -18.80
CA ALA A 30 6.43 -3.55 -18.95
C ALA A 30 5.65 -2.26 -18.67
N ARG A 31 4.37 -2.18 -19.04
CA ARG A 31 3.50 -1.03 -18.69
C ARG A 31 3.23 -0.98 -17.19
N ASN A 32 2.94 -2.11 -16.57
CA ASN A 32 2.73 -2.19 -15.13
C ASN A 32 4.00 -1.88 -14.35
N ALA A 33 5.17 -2.30 -14.84
CA ALA A 33 6.47 -1.95 -14.25
C ALA A 33 6.85 -0.46 -14.42
N ARG A 34 6.32 0.22 -15.44
CA ARG A 34 6.48 1.68 -15.63
C ARG A 34 5.46 2.51 -14.86
N ALA A 35 4.27 1.96 -14.63
CA ALA A 35 3.20 2.59 -13.87
C ALA A 35 3.32 2.35 -12.36
N ALA A 36 3.96 1.25 -11.95
CA ALA A 36 4.45 1.07 -10.60
C ALA A 36 5.67 1.99 -10.42
N PRO A 37 5.67 2.91 -9.44
CA PRO A 37 6.91 3.61 -9.11
C PRO A 37 7.94 2.55 -8.76
N VAL A 38 9.12 2.69 -9.35
CA VAL A 38 10.24 1.76 -9.22
C VAL A 38 10.70 1.74 -7.74
N GLU A 39 10.10 0.86 -6.93
CA GLU A 39 10.62 0.47 -5.60
C GLU A 39 11.72 -0.61 -5.72
N ALA A 40 12.33 -0.74 -6.89
CA ALA A 40 13.52 -1.55 -7.09
C ALA A 40 14.77 -0.69 -6.84
N GLY A 41 15.06 -0.44 -5.57
CA GLY A 41 16.28 0.26 -5.18
C GLY A 41 16.31 0.57 -3.70
N ALA A 42 16.90 -0.34 -2.91
CA ALA A 42 17.41 0.03 -1.61
C ALA A 42 18.22 1.34 -1.74
N ALA A 43 17.88 2.35 -0.94
CA ALA A 43 18.57 3.64 -0.83
C ALA A 43 18.51 4.56 -2.07
N GLY A 44 17.30 5.03 -2.43
CA GLY A 44 17.13 6.21 -3.27
C GLY A 44 16.01 7.06 -2.70
N ALA A 45 16.35 8.14 -2.01
CA ALA A 45 15.41 9.06 -1.40
C ALA A 45 14.37 9.55 -2.43
N SER A 46 13.10 9.19 -2.25
CA SER A 46 12.05 10.13 -2.56
C SER A 46 12.24 11.30 -1.61
N THR A 47 12.74 12.42 -2.13
CA THR A 47 12.83 13.71 -1.42
C THR A 47 11.43 14.31 -1.25
N GLY A 48 10.48 13.49 -0.82
CA GLY A 48 9.13 13.89 -0.45
C GLY A 48 9.05 13.93 1.07
N ASN A 49 8.80 15.11 1.64
CA ASN A 49 8.45 15.25 3.06
C ASN A 49 7.03 14.71 3.37
N SER A 50 6.60 13.65 2.68
CA SER A 50 5.27 13.07 2.86
C SER A 50 5.27 12.15 4.09
N ALA A 51 4.16 12.13 4.83
CA ALA A 51 3.98 11.25 6.00
C ALA A 51 4.23 9.76 5.65
N ARG A 52 3.85 9.34 4.44
CA ARG A 52 4.11 7.99 3.92
C ARG A 52 5.60 7.65 3.78
N ASP A 53 6.41 8.60 3.34
CA ASP A 53 7.86 8.43 3.17
C ASP A 53 8.57 8.39 4.53
N ALA A 54 8.08 9.15 5.51
CA ALA A 54 8.53 9.03 6.89
C ALA A 54 8.21 7.63 7.45
N LEU A 55 6.99 7.14 7.22
CA LEU A 55 6.54 5.86 7.75
C LEU A 55 7.29 4.68 7.13
N THR A 56 7.54 4.71 5.82
CA THR A 56 8.37 3.72 5.14
C THR A 56 9.81 3.69 5.68
N ARG A 57 10.39 4.86 6.01
CA ARG A 57 11.73 4.93 6.64
C ARG A 57 11.74 4.34 8.05
N THR A 58 10.68 4.55 8.83
CA THR A 58 10.56 4.01 10.20
C THR A 58 10.42 2.49 10.20
N HIS A 59 9.49 1.94 9.43
CA HIS A 59 9.25 0.49 9.43
C HIS A 59 10.22 -0.29 8.53
N ARG A 60 10.99 0.41 7.68
CA ARG A 60 11.85 -0.18 6.63
C ARG A 60 11.05 -1.14 5.73
N MET A 61 9.80 -0.76 5.47
CA MET A 61 8.80 -1.54 4.77
C MET A 61 7.76 -0.61 4.17
N THR A 62 7.40 -0.87 2.92
CA THR A 62 6.45 -0.03 2.17
C THR A 62 5.04 -0.53 2.44
N LEU A 63 4.02 0.31 2.18
CA LEU A 63 2.63 -0.10 2.43
C LEU A 63 2.24 -1.31 1.57
N ASP A 64 2.71 -1.34 0.32
CA ASP A 64 2.47 -2.42 -0.62
C ASP A 64 3.16 -3.72 -0.16
N GLU A 65 4.40 -3.65 0.34
CA GLU A 65 5.09 -4.80 0.92
C GLU A 65 4.31 -5.37 2.12
N ALA A 66 3.95 -4.52 3.09
CA ALA A 66 3.23 -4.93 4.29
C ALA A 66 1.93 -5.67 3.97
N ARG A 67 1.23 -5.12 2.99
CA ARG A 67 -0.02 -5.62 2.48
C ARG A 67 0.09 -6.95 1.74
N MET A 68 1.14 -7.13 0.95
CA MET A 68 1.43 -8.42 0.30
C MET A 68 1.81 -9.48 1.33
N ILE A 69 2.59 -9.12 2.36
CA ILE A 69 2.97 -10.04 3.46
C ILE A 69 1.73 -10.58 4.18
N LEU A 70 0.74 -9.71 4.44
CA LEU A 70 -0.48 -10.07 5.16
C LEU A 70 -1.65 -10.50 4.25
N ASN A 71 -1.42 -10.54 2.92
CA ASN A 71 -2.38 -10.96 1.92
C ASN A 71 -3.77 -10.29 2.04
N LEU A 72 -3.80 -8.95 2.08
CA LEU A 72 -5.04 -8.15 2.16
C LEU A 72 -5.44 -7.59 0.78
N ASP A 73 -6.61 -6.93 0.60
CA ASP A 73 -7.04 -6.22 -0.66
C ASP A 73 -6.94 -4.66 -0.63
N ALA A 74 -6.49 -4.02 -1.72
CA ALA A 74 -5.77 -2.71 -1.69
C ALA A 74 -6.71 -1.60 -1.39
N LYS A 75 -7.90 -1.76 -1.96
CA LYS A 75 -9.06 -0.93 -1.73
C LYS A 75 -9.48 -0.98 -0.26
N GLN A 76 -9.36 -2.14 0.39
CA GLN A 76 -9.74 -2.31 1.79
C GLN A 76 -8.70 -1.70 2.74
N VAL A 77 -7.40 -1.89 2.47
CA VAL A 77 -6.35 -1.28 3.30
C VAL A 77 -6.40 0.25 3.23
N ALA A 78 -6.79 0.82 2.08
CA ALA A 78 -6.92 2.26 1.93
C ALA A 78 -8.13 2.88 2.68
N SER A 79 -9.18 2.10 2.97
CA SER A 79 -10.39 2.61 3.63
C SER A 79 -10.34 2.58 5.16
N GLY A 80 -9.50 1.73 5.76
CA GLY A 80 -9.27 1.71 7.22
C GLY A 80 -10.51 1.38 8.07
N GLY A 81 -11.46 0.62 7.52
CA GLY A 81 -12.69 0.23 8.21
C GLY A 81 -12.51 -0.87 9.28
N GLU A 82 -13.56 -1.11 10.06
CA GLU A 82 -13.54 -2.13 11.13
C GLU A 82 -13.41 -3.56 10.58
N GLU A 83 -14.08 -3.87 9.46
CA GLU A 83 -13.99 -5.19 8.81
C GLU A 83 -12.56 -5.55 8.38
N ILE A 84 -11.81 -4.58 7.85
CA ILE A 84 -10.42 -4.81 7.44
C ILE A 84 -9.48 -4.93 8.64
N ALA A 85 -9.79 -4.26 9.77
CA ALA A 85 -9.04 -4.42 11.01
C ALA A 85 -9.20 -5.84 11.58
N GLN A 86 -10.41 -6.40 11.55
CA GLN A 86 -10.66 -7.78 11.96
C GLN A 86 -9.94 -8.79 11.04
N GLU A 87 -9.98 -8.57 9.73
CA GLU A 87 -9.29 -9.43 8.78
C GLU A 87 -7.75 -9.33 8.93
N LEU A 88 -7.21 -8.13 9.19
CA LEU A 88 -5.80 -7.92 9.51
C LEU A 88 -5.38 -8.77 10.72
N GLU A 89 -6.13 -8.72 11.82
CA GLU A 89 -5.84 -9.47 13.04
C GLU A 89 -5.88 -10.99 12.80
N LYS A 90 -6.88 -11.46 12.06
CA LYS A 90 -7.02 -12.86 11.68
C LYS A 90 -5.84 -13.35 10.84
N ARG A 91 -5.47 -12.61 9.79
CA ARG A 91 -4.33 -12.93 8.91
C ARG A 91 -3.01 -12.91 9.67
N TYR A 92 -2.81 -11.87 10.49
CA TYR A 92 -1.66 -11.74 11.34
C TYR A 92 -1.51 -12.95 12.26
N THR A 93 -2.56 -13.31 13.00
CA THR A 93 -2.53 -14.42 13.96
C THR A 93 -2.23 -15.75 13.27
N GLN A 94 -2.90 -16.01 12.13
CA GLN A 94 -2.65 -17.21 11.33
C GLN A 94 -1.18 -17.28 10.89
N LEU A 95 -0.68 -16.24 10.22
CA LEU A 95 0.67 -16.23 9.67
C LEU A 95 1.75 -16.24 10.76
N PHE A 96 1.53 -15.53 11.87
CA PHE A 96 2.45 -15.48 13.00
C PHE A 96 2.61 -16.85 13.66
N ASN A 97 1.50 -17.57 13.86
CA ASN A 97 1.50 -18.90 14.48
C ASN A 97 2.11 -19.95 13.54
N THR A 98 1.74 -19.94 12.25
CA THR A 98 2.29 -20.88 11.26
C THR A 98 3.80 -20.69 11.06
N ASN A 99 4.30 -19.46 11.14
CA ASN A 99 5.72 -19.14 10.94
C ASN A 99 6.51 -19.00 12.24
N ALA A 100 6.02 -19.56 13.34
CA ALA A 100 6.73 -19.52 14.62
C ALA A 100 8.15 -20.10 14.46
N PRO A 101 9.19 -19.41 14.95
CA PRO A 101 10.58 -19.87 14.84
C PRO A 101 10.82 -21.11 15.70
N PRO A 102 11.91 -21.86 15.42
CA PRO A 102 12.36 -22.92 16.30
C PRO A 102 12.72 -22.34 17.66
N ALA A 103 12.48 -23.11 18.71
CA ALA A 103 12.90 -22.71 20.04
C ALA A 103 14.43 -22.51 20.11
N PRO A 104 14.92 -21.58 20.96
CA PRO A 104 16.34 -21.42 21.21
C PRO A 104 16.99 -22.75 21.60
N LYS A 105 18.27 -22.93 21.26
CA LYS A 105 19.03 -24.15 21.58
C LYS A 105 18.84 -24.53 23.06
N GLY A 106 18.39 -25.75 23.30
CA GLY A 106 18.15 -26.29 24.65
C GLY A 106 16.73 -26.13 25.19
N LYS A 107 15.79 -25.56 24.41
CA LYS A 107 14.36 -25.53 24.75
C LYS A 107 13.55 -26.41 23.80
N SER A 108 12.58 -27.14 24.34
CA SER A 108 11.62 -27.91 23.54
C SER A 108 10.43 -27.05 23.13
N GLY A 109 9.87 -27.32 21.95
CA GLY A 109 8.76 -26.55 21.35
C GLY A 109 9.21 -25.63 20.21
N GLY A 110 8.31 -24.75 19.77
CA GLY A 110 8.51 -23.87 18.62
C GLY A 110 7.99 -24.45 17.30
N GLY A 111 8.11 -23.66 16.23
CA GLY A 111 7.71 -24.06 14.88
C GLY A 111 8.92 -24.34 13.97
N GLN A 112 8.64 -24.60 12.69
CA GLN A 112 9.65 -24.75 11.64
C GLN A 112 9.92 -23.44 10.88
N GLY A 113 9.35 -22.34 11.35
CA GLY A 113 9.46 -21.03 10.71
C GLY A 113 10.81 -20.35 10.96
N SER A 114 10.92 -19.11 10.49
CA SER A 114 12.11 -18.28 10.69
C SER A 114 11.76 -17.04 11.50
N PHE A 115 12.65 -16.66 12.43
CA PHE A 115 12.51 -15.42 13.19
C PHE A 115 12.45 -14.19 12.28
N TYR A 116 13.13 -14.23 11.14
CA TYR A 116 13.08 -13.16 10.14
C TYR A 116 11.68 -13.01 9.55
N VAL A 117 11.04 -14.13 9.16
CA VAL A 117 9.69 -14.12 8.59
C VAL A 117 8.68 -13.64 9.62
N GLN A 118 8.77 -14.13 10.86
CA GLN A 118 7.92 -13.66 11.95
C GLN A 118 8.11 -12.14 12.21
N SER A 119 9.36 -11.67 12.22
CA SER A 119 9.67 -10.24 12.36
C SER A 119 9.10 -9.39 11.22
N LYS A 120 9.09 -9.92 9.99
CA LYS A 120 8.48 -9.26 8.83
C LYS A 120 6.95 -9.18 8.95
N ILE A 121 6.31 -10.22 9.45
CA ILE A 121 4.85 -10.24 9.69
C ILE A 121 4.46 -9.20 10.75
N VAL A 122 5.23 -9.09 11.84
CA VAL A 122 5.01 -8.07 12.88
C VAL A 122 5.15 -6.67 12.32
N ARG A 123 6.25 -6.38 11.61
CA ARG A 123 6.48 -5.07 10.99
C ARG A 123 5.41 -4.70 9.96
N ALA A 124 4.93 -5.68 9.20
CA ALA A 124 3.85 -5.48 8.23
C ALA A 124 2.57 -4.99 8.92
N ARG A 125 2.21 -5.62 10.04
CA ARG A 125 1.05 -5.20 10.84
C ARG A 125 1.22 -3.76 11.35
N GLU A 126 2.35 -3.46 11.99
CA GLU A 126 2.64 -2.12 12.52
C GLU A 126 2.59 -1.05 11.42
N ARG A 127 3.11 -1.36 10.23
CA ARG A 127 3.11 -0.43 9.09
C ARG A 127 1.69 -0.10 8.61
N ILE A 128 0.77 -1.07 8.62
CA ILE A 128 -0.63 -0.87 8.23
C ILE A 128 -1.38 -0.10 9.32
N GLU A 129 -1.18 -0.46 10.58
CA GLU A 129 -1.81 0.25 11.71
C GLU A 129 -1.39 1.72 11.77
N ALA A 130 -0.11 2.01 11.52
CA ALA A 130 0.37 3.39 11.47
C ALA A 130 -0.17 4.17 10.25
N GLU A 131 -0.44 3.51 9.12
CA GLU A 131 -1.11 4.14 7.99
C GLU A 131 -2.53 4.57 8.37
N TRP A 132 -3.28 3.70 9.04
CA TRP A 132 -4.63 4.01 9.50
C TRP A 132 -4.62 5.12 10.54
N ALA A 133 -3.65 5.11 11.47
CA ALA A 133 -3.50 6.19 12.45
C ALA A 133 -3.31 7.57 11.77
N GLU A 134 -2.49 7.65 10.72
CA GLU A 134 -2.31 8.88 9.95
C GLU A 134 -3.58 9.30 9.18
N ILE A 135 -4.34 8.35 8.63
CA ILE A 135 -5.63 8.62 7.98
C ILE A 135 -6.62 9.21 9.00
N LEU A 136 -6.72 8.62 10.19
CA LEU A 136 -7.58 9.11 11.27
C LEU A 136 -7.17 10.50 11.75
N LYS A 137 -5.87 10.75 11.90
CA LYS A 137 -5.33 12.06 12.29
C LYS A 137 -5.70 13.13 11.26
N LYS A 138 -5.47 12.86 9.97
CA LYS A 138 -5.84 13.79 8.89
C LYS A 138 -7.35 14.07 8.84
N GLY A 139 -8.17 13.06 9.12
CA GLY A 139 -9.63 13.22 9.23
C GLY A 139 -10.05 14.17 10.35
N LYS A 140 -9.39 14.12 11.51
CA LYS A 140 -9.65 15.02 12.64
C LYS A 140 -9.18 16.45 12.38
N GLU A 141 -7.97 16.63 11.84
CA GLU A 141 -7.43 17.95 11.48
C GLU A 141 -8.30 18.67 10.43
N SER A 142 -8.87 17.92 9.49
CA SER A 142 -9.79 18.47 8.47
C SER A 142 -11.15 18.89 9.05
N ALA A 143 -11.58 18.28 10.16
CA ALA A 143 -12.84 18.62 10.84
C ALA A 143 -12.68 19.85 11.75
N GLU A 144 -11.51 20.04 12.37
CA GLU A 144 -11.22 21.19 13.25
C GLU A 144 -10.87 22.47 12.46
N GLY A 145 -10.27 22.36 11.27
CA GLY A 145 -9.91 23.50 10.42
C GLY A 145 -11.09 24.19 9.70
N GLY A 146 -12.31 23.63 9.77
CA GLY A 146 -13.49 24.11 9.04
C GLY A 146 -14.34 25.17 9.77
N ASN A 147 -14.06 25.47 11.05
CA ASN A 147 -14.93 26.34 11.86
C ASN A 147 -14.37 27.77 12.08
N GLY A 148 -13.53 28.27 11.16
CA GLY A 148 -12.72 29.47 11.36
C GLY A 148 -12.87 30.61 10.37
N THR A 149 -13.89 30.64 9.49
CA THR A 149 -14.14 31.79 8.60
C THR A 149 -15.64 32.07 8.45
N GLY A 150 -16.22 32.70 9.45
CA GLY A 150 -17.58 33.21 9.39
C GLY A 150 -17.86 34.14 10.55
N THR A 151 -17.53 35.42 10.39
CA THR A 151 -18.23 36.61 10.94
C THR A 151 -17.28 37.82 10.93
N ALA A 152 -17.54 38.79 10.05
CA ALA A 152 -17.54 40.24 10.33
C ALA A 152 -17.61 41.03 9.00
N ALA A 153 -18.79 41.06 8.38
CA ALA A 153 -19.17 42.11 7.44
C ALA A 153 -20.24 42.99 8.12
N GLY A 154 -20.03 44.32 8.10
CA GLY A 154 -20.97 45.37 8.53
C GLY A 154 -20.89 45.68 10.04
N ASN A 155 -20.73 46.91 10.54
CA ASN A 155 -20.96 48.24 9.98
C ASN A 155 -19.96 49.23 10.57
N GLY A 156 -19.18 49.89 9.72
CA GLY A 156 -18.48 51.14 10.05
C GLY A 156 -19.05 52.24 9.17
N ALA A 157 -20.17 52.84 9.58
CA ALA A 157 -20.70 54.03 8.94
C ALA A 157 -19.83 55.22 9.36
N SER A 158 -18.92 55.60 8.48
CA SER A 158 -18.22 56.87 8.50
C SER A 158 -19.11 57.94 7.86
N GLU A 159 -19.59 58.90 8.64
CA GLU A 159 -20.14 60.14 8.10
C GLU A 159 -19.36 61.31 8.71
N ALA A 160 -18.46 61.84 7.88
CA ALA A 160 -17.73 63.07 8.07
C ALA A 160 -18.69 64.26 7.96
N GLY A 161 -18.48 65.28 8.78
CA GLY A 161 -19.44 66.33 9.03
C GLY A 161 -19.53 67.47 8.00
N GLN A 162 -20.51 68.33 8.27
CA GLN A 162 -20.63 69.78 8.03
C GLN A 162 -22.06 70.12 8.51
N THR A 163 -22.32 71.12 9.35
CA THR A 163 -22.36 72.52 8.92
C THR A 163 -22.19 73.50 10.08
N ASN A 164 -21.52 74.60 9.76
CA ASN A 164 -21.55 75.87 10.45
C ASN A 164 -22.28 76.85 9.49
N ARG A 165 -23.18 77.68 10.04
CA ARG A 165 -24.16 78.59 9.41
C ARG A 165 -25.51 77.99 9.00
#